data_AF-A0A2N2S960-F1
#
_entry.id   AF-A0A2N2S960-F1
#
_cell.length_a   1.000
_cell.length_b   1.000
_cell.length_c   1.000
_cell.angle_alpha   90.00
_cell.angle_beta   90.00
_cell.angle_gamma   90.00
#
_symmetry.space_group_name_H-M   'P 1'
#
loop_
_entity.id
_entity.type
_entity.pdbx_description
1 polymer ?
#
loop_
_entity_poly.entity_id
_entity_poly.type
_entity_poly.pdbx_seq_one_letter_code
_entity_poly.pdbx_strand_id
1 'polypeptide(L)'
;MRGTTRKSSYRHSHPRHLRQVQELPQPAPAHEVEDDGVSDSQARELFNTLHHLLNHYRSSRFGPSSPASGYGGSVRPLRPNEMIDVLSLLQSDVSPGLHAALESPGDSLAQRVKAEVLASAGRLGLDPSQTRLDPLDEDAIDLVGMLFEVLLDEREIQGKGRALVGRLVVPFVKVAMLDRKMFLRKSHPARQLLNALAEACEQNPGETPGELELLAKAESVVERLIAEFNENVAIFSVLLEELNSYLEQHRKRIQLSEKRAAEAQQGRERLENAREKVQSELESRIAGRAMPPSIELLLRSYWSHHLMVVSLRQGEASVQYRAGLDTGDALIACLDEAHCGM
;
A
#
# COMPACT_ATOMS: atom_id res chain seq x y z
N MET A 1 -11.95 -44.02 -79.59
CA MET A 1 -10.79 -43.40 -78.89
C MET A 1 -11.19 -43.23 -77.43
N ARG A 2 -10.47 -43.90 -76.50
CA ARG A 2 -9.63 -43.28 -75.44
C ARG A 2 -10.40 -42.23 -74.62
N GLY A 3 -10.50 -42.29 -73.30
CA GLY A 3 -9.79 -43.05 -72.29
C GLY A 3 -10.18 -42.47 -70.93
N THR A 4 -10.04 -43.31 -69.92
CA THR A 4 -10.14 -43.03 -68.49
C THR A 4 -9.21 -41.90 -68.03
N THR A 5 -9.71 -40.92 -67.24
CA THR A 5 -8.86 -40.20 -66.27
C THR A 5 -9.63 -39.58 -65.10
N ARG A 6 -9.57 -40.33 -63.99
CA ARG A 6 -9.37 -39.94 -62.59
C ARG A 6 -8.90 -38.48 -62.32
N LYS A 7 -9.62 -37.77 -61.44
CA LYS A 7 -9.14 -36.73 -60.49
C LYS A 7 -10.08 -36.86 -59.28
N SER A 8 -9.74 -37.43 -58.12
CA SER A 8 -8.64 -37.17 -57.17
C SER A 8 -8.46 -35.69 -56.86
N SER A 9 -9.24 -35.18 -55.90
CA SER A 9 -8.88 -34.00 -55.12
C SER A 9 -9.17 -34.23 -53.64
N TYR A 10 -8.10 -34.60 -52.94
CA TYR A 10 -7.68 -34.15 -51.62
C TYR A 10 -8.72 -33.74 -50.57
N ARG A 11 -8.79 -34.60 -49.54
CA ARG A 11 -8.67 -34.27 -48.10
C ARG A 11 -8.81 -32.79 -47.76
N HIS A 12 -9.84 -32.43 -47.00
CA HIS A 12 -9.75 -31.46 -45.90
C HIS A 12 -10.60 -31.99 -44.73
N SER A 13 -10.01 -32.94 -44.00
CA SER A 13 -10.44 -33.28 -42.64
C SER A 13 -10.04 -32.11 -41.73
N HIS A 14 -10.95 -31.16 -41.52
CA HIS A 14 -10.79 -30.16 -40.48
C HIS A 14 -10.88 -30.82 -39.11
N PRO A 15 -9.88 -30.67 -38.22
CA PRO A 15 -10.03 -31.11 -36.84
C PRO A 15 -11.02 -30.16 -36.14
N ARG A 16 -12.16 -30.72 -35.71
CA ARG A 16 -12.98 -30.13 -34.64
C ARG A 16 -12.19 -30.21 -33.34
N HIS A 17 -11.34 -29.22 -33.09
CA HIS A 17 -11.06 -28.80 -31.73
C HIS A 17 -11.91 -27.57 -31.48
N LEU A 18 -13.02 -27.77 -30.77
CA LEU A 18 -13.65 -26.69 -30.03
C LEU A 18 -12.56 -26.06 -29.16
N ARG A 19 -12.09 -24.87 -29.54
CA ARG A 19 -11.47 -23.96 -28.60
C ARG A 19 -12.53 -23.67 -27.55
N GLN A 20 -12.35 -24.24 -26.36
CA GLN A 20 -12.88 -23.65 -25.14
C GLN A 20 -12.48 -22.18 -25.17
N VAL A 21 -13.48 -21.32 -25.32
CA VAL A 21 -13.34 -19.93 -24.94
C VAL A 21 -13.10 -19.98 -23.44
N GLN A 22 -11.84 -19.77 -23.05
CA GLN A 22 -11.47 -19.61 -21.66
C GLN A 22 -12.11 -18.30 -21.22
N GLU A 23 -13.30 -18.42 -20.61
CA GLU A 23 -13.96 -17.30 -19.94
C GLU A 23 -12.96 -16.71 -18.96
N LEU A 24 -12.66 -15.42 -19.14
CA LEU A 24 -11.93 -14.65 -18.14
C LEU A 24 -12.66 -14.78 -16.80
N PRO A 25 -11.93 -14.94 -15.68
CA PRO A 25 -12.57 -14.97 -14.38
C PRO A 25 -13.31 -13.64 -14.20
N GLN A 26 -14.62 -13.74 -13.99
CA GLN A 26 -15.46 -12.60 -13.64
C GLN A 26 -14.85 -11.88 -12.44
N PRO A 27 -14.88 -10.54 -12.39
CA PRO A 27 -14.45 -9.82 -11.19
C PRO A 27 -15.29 -10.34 -10.03
N ALA A 28 -14.61 -10.70 -8.93
CA ALA A 28 -15.24 -11.11 -7.69
C ALA A 28 -16.35 -10.10 -7.34
N PRO A 29 -17.51 -10.55 -6.81
CA PRO A 29 -18.55 -9.63 -6.38
C PRO A 29 -17.92 -8.64 -5.42
N ALA A 30 -18.17 -7.35 -5.66
CA ALA A 30 -17.82 -6.28 -4.74
C ALA A 30 -18.19 -6.74 -3.34
N HIS A 31 -17.25 -6.67 -2.40
CA HIS A 31 -17.51 -6.96 -0.99
C HIS A 31 -18.79 -6.24 -0.59
N GLU A 32 -19.86 -7.01 -0.41
CA GLU A 32 -21.04 -6.55 0.29
C GLU A 32 -20.50 -6.11 1.65
N VAL A 33 -20.48 -4.80 1.87
CA VAL A 33 -20.28 -4.25 3.20
C VAL A 33 -21.47 -4.78 3.97
N GLU A 34 -21.25 -5.82 4.77
CA GLU A 34 -22.19 -6.22 5.81
C GLU A 34 -22.51 -4.93 6.58
N ASP A 35 -23.71 -4.40 6.34
CA ASP A 35 -24.27 -3.35 7.17
C ASP A 35 -24.41 -4.01 8.54
N ASP A 36 -23.40 -3.80 9.39
CA ASP A 36 -23.44 -4.06 10.82
C ASP A 36 -24.63 -3.24 11.34
N GLY A 37 -25.82 -3.82 11.21
CA GLY A 37 -27.13 -3.31 11.59
C GLY A 37 -27.26 -3.28 13.11
N VAL A 38 -26.25 -2.73 13.77
CA VAL A 38 -26.24 -2.43 15.20
C VAL A 38 -27.36 -1.43 15.41
N SER A 39 -28.43 -1.92 16.04
CA SER A 39 -29.55 -1.09 16.48
C SER A 39 -29.04 -0.03 17.47
N ASP A 40 -29.65 1.16 17.48
CA ASP A 40 -29.23 2.25 18.37
C ASP A 40 -29.22 1.85 19.86
N SER A 41 -30.06 0.88 20.26
CA SER A 41 -30.05 0.30 21.61
C SER A 41 -28.81 -0.55 21.89
N GLN A 42 -28.47 -1.46 20.98
CA GLN A 42 -27.27 -2.30 21.07
C GLN A 42 -26.00 -1.44 21.03
N ALA A 43 -25.99 -0.40 20.21
CA ALA A 43 -24.90 0.56 20.15
C ALA A 43 -24.67 1.23 21.52
N ARG A 44 -25.75 1.65 22.18
CA ARG A 44 -25.68 2.25 23.53
C ARG A 44 -25.20 1.25 24.59
N GLU A 45 -25.68 0.01 24.58
CA GLU A 45 -25.25 -1.02 25.53
C GLU A 45 -23.77 -1.40 25.37
N LEU A 46 -23.30 -1.56 24.12
CA LEU A 46 -21.90 -1.82 23.82
C LEU A 46 -21.01 -0.63 24.18
N PHE A 47 -21.49 0.60 23.95
CA PHE A 47 -20.78 1.80 24.36
C PHE A 47 -20.65 1.88 25.89
N ASN A 48 -21.71 1.56 26.64
CA ASN A 48 -21.64 1.49 28.11
C ASN A 48 -20.63 0.42 28.58
N THR A 49 -20.57 -0.71 27.89
CA THR A 49 -19.59 -1.77 28.17
C THR A 49 -18.16 -1.28 27.94
N LEU A 50 -17.92 -0.58 26.82
CA LEU A 50 -16.65 0.08 26.51
C LEU A 50 -16.25 1.09 27.60
N HIS A 51 -17.21 1.90 28.06
CA HIS A 51 -17.01 2.86 29.13
C HIS A 51 -16.59 2.20 30.45
N HIS A 52 -17.23 1.09 30.83
CA HIS A 52 -16.84 0.33 32.01
C HIS A 52 -15.42 -0.25 31.90
N LEU A 53 -15.05 -0.79 30.73
CA LEU A 53 -13.70 -1.28 30.48
C LEU A 53 -12.66 -0.17 30.53
N LEU A 54 -12.99 1.01 29.98
CA LEU A 54 -12.12 2.18 29.99
C LEU A 54 -11.90 2.69 31.42
N ASN A 55 -12.94 2.75 32.24
CA ASN A 55 -12.82 3.14 33.66
C ASN A 55 -11.95 2.15 34.45
N HIS A 56 -12.09 0.85 34.16
CA HIS A 56 -11.23 -0.18 34.74
C HIS A 56 -9.77 -0.01 34.28
N TYR A 57 -9.56 0.23 32.99
CA TYR A 57 -8.24 0.48 32.41
C TYR A 57 -7.58 1.74 32.99
N ARG A 58 -8.31 2.86 33.10
CA ARG A 58 -7.85 4.11 33.75
C ARG A 58 -7.39 3.85 35.19
N SER A 59 -8.21 3.13 35.96
CA SER A 59 -7.89 2.79 37.35
C SER A 59 -6.61 1.96 37.47
N SER A 60 -6.32 1.10 36.49
CA SER A 60 -5.11 0.27 36.45
C SER A 60 -3.86 1.02 35.94
N ARG A 61 -3.98 1.87 34.91
CA ARG A 61 -2.85 2.53 34.24
C ARG A 61 -2.43 3.84 34.91
N PHE A 62 -3.39 4.59 35.45
CA PHE A 62 -3.15 5.95 35.98
C PHE A 62 -3.48 6.07 37.47
N GLY A 63 -3.87 4.96 38.13
CA GLY A 63 -4.40 4.98 39.50
C GLY A 63 -5.77 5.66 39.58
N PRO A 64 -6.43 5.67 40.75
CA PRO A 64 -7.64 6.45 40.93
C PRO A 64 -7.32 7.92 40.67
N SER A 65 -8.00 8.51 39.68
CA SER A 65 -7.95 9.95 39.46
C SER A 65 -8.50 10.62 40.72
N SER A 66 -7.63 11.09 41.61
CA SER A 66 -8.06 11.83 42.79
C SER A 66 -8.93 13.00 42.31
N PRO A 67 -10.21 13.09 42.71
CA PRO A 67 -10.96 14.31 42.45
C PRO A 67 -10.16 15.43 43.12
N ALA A 68 -9.78 16.44 42.35
CA ALA A 68 -9.10 17.61 42.87
C ALA A 68 -9.96 18.20 44.01
N SER A 69 -9.61 17.82 45.23
CA SER A 69 -10.22 18.31 46.45
C SER A 69 -9.47 19.57 46.81
N GLY A 70 -10.03 20.72 46.47
CA GLY A 70 -9.44 22.00 46.84
C GLY A 70 -10.11 23.19 46.16
N TYR A 71 -10.78 23.99 47.00
CA TYR A 71 -11.33 25.32 46.76
C TYR A 71 -12.75 25.41 46.20
N GLY A 72 -13.64 26.00 47.01
CA GLY A 72 -15.08 26.13 46.82
C GLY A 72 -15.48 27.16 45.75
N GLY A 73 -15.05 26.94 44.51
CA GLY A 73 -15.71 27.46 43.31
C GLY A 73 -16.58 26.36 42.71
N SER A 74 -17.79 26.69 42.28
CA SER A 74 -18.68 25.72 41.62
C SER A 74 -18.11 25.37 40.24
N VAL A 75 -17.25 24.35 40.16
CA VAL A 75 -16.68 23.87 38.90
C VAL A 75 -17.81 23.37 37.99
N ARG A 76 -17.96 24.01 36.82
CA ARG A 76 -19.01 23.71 35.85
C ARG A 76 -18.43 22.90 34.68
N PRO A 77 -19.12 21.84 34.20
CA PRO A 77 -18.73 21.16 32.98
C PRO A 77 -18.94 22.06 31.75
N LEU A 78 -18.06 21.94 30.76
CA LEU A 78 -18.24 22.53 29.43
C LEU A 78 -19.58 22.07 28.84
N ARG A 79 -20.33 23.00 28.25
CA ARG A 79 -21.52 22.64 27.47
C ARG A 79 -21.10 22.03 26.12
N PRO A 80 -21.96 21.21 25.49
CA PRO A 80 -21.67 20.62 24.19
C PRO A 80 -21.22 21.65 23.13
N ASN A 81 -21.91 22.79 23.03
CA ASN A 81 -21.56 23.84 22.07
C ASN A 81 -20.22 24.50 22.40
N GLU A 82 -19.96 24.78 23.68
CA GLU A 82 -18.68 25.34 24.15
C GLU A 82 -17.52 24.38 23.82
N MET A 83 -17.75 23.06 23.93
CA MET A 83 -16.76 22.04 23.60
C MET A 83 -16.44 21.99 22.11
N ILE A 84 -17.45 22.05 21.24
CA ILE A 84 -17.24 22.08 19.78
C ILE A 84 -16.52 23.35 19.35
N ASP A 85 -16.82 24.51 19.96
CA ASP A 85 -16.12 25.77 19.71
C ASP A 85 -14.64 25.67 20.10
N VAL A 86 -14.35 25.11 21.29
CA VAL A 86 -12.99 24.84 21.77
C VAL A 86 -12.23 23.90 20.83
N LEU A 87 -12.86 22.80 20.40
CA LEU A 87 -12.25 21.86 19.47
C LEU A 87 -12.05 22.48 18.08
N SER A 88 -12.92 23.40 17.65
CA SER A 88 -12.78 24.13 16.39
C SER A 88 -11.61 25.11 16.43
N LEU A 89 -11.44 25.81 17.56
CA LEU A 89 -10.27 26.64 17.79
C LEU A 89 -8.99 25.79 17.77
N LEU A 90 -8.98 24.66 18.49
CA LEU A 90 -7.83 23.75 18.54
C LEU A 90 -7.50 23.11 17.18
N GLN A 91 -8.51 22.84 16.36
CA GLN A 91 -8.33 22.33 14.99
C GLN A 91 -7.68 23.38 14.08
N SER A 92 -7.99 24.67 14.28
CA SER A 92 -7.41 25.76 13.50
C SER A 92 -5.97 26.14 13.91
N ASP A 93 -5.61 25.90 15.18
CA ASP A 93 -4.32 26.22 15.77
C ASP A 93 -3.80 24.99 16.55
N VAL A 94 -3.29 23.99 15.81
CA VAL A 94 -2.75 22.77 16.42
C VAL A 94 -1.49 23.13 17.21
N SER A 95 -1.61 23.11 18.54
CA SER A 95 -0.53 23.55 19.41
C SER A 95 0.75 22.71 19.25
N PRO A 96 1.95 23.34 19.35
CA PRO A 96 3.24 22.64 19.32
C PRO A 96 3.35 21.51 20.34
N GLY A 97 2.65 21.62 21.47
CA GLY A 97 2.58 20.57 22.49
C GLY A 97 1.92 19.29 21.99
N LEU A 98 0.85 19.39 21.20
CA LEU A 98 0.20 18.22 20.61
C LEU A 98 1.11 17.55 19.58
N HIS A 99 1.78 18.35 18.75
CA HIS A 99 2.82 17.86 17.82
C HIS A 99 3.95 17.12 18.55
N ALA A 100 4.45 17.66 19.66
CA ALA A 100 5.50 17.01 20.44
C ALA A 100 5.05 15.69 21.09
N ALA A 101 3.79 15.59 21.54
CA ALA A 101 3.24 14.33 22.07
C ALA A 101 3.13 13.26 20.98
N LEU A 102 2.82 13.67 19.75
CA LEU A 102 2.74 12.75 18.62
C LEU A 102 4.13 12.20 18.27
N GLU A 103 5.20 12.98 18.39
CA GLU A 103 6.56 12.55 18.06
C GLU A 103 7.24 11.72 19.17
N SER A 104 6.78 11.85 20.42
CA SER A 104 7.39 11.17 21.57
C SER A 104 6.61 9.89 21.96
N PRO A 105 7.15 8.68 21.71
CA PRO A 105 6.56 7.44 22.22
C PRO A 105 6.71 7.37 23.74
N GLY A 106 5.68 7.78 24.47
CA GLY A 106 5.65 7.73 25.94
C GLY A 106 4.68 8.71 26.60
N ASP A 107 4.36 9.81 25.92
CA ASP A 107 3.34 10.76 26.39
C ASP A 107 1.95 10.25 26.01
N SER A 108 1.00 10.28 26.96
CA SER A 108 -0.38 9.92 26.63
C SER A 108 -1.02 11.01 25.76
N LEU A 109 -1.41 10.62 24.55
CA LEU A 109 -2.03 11.52 23.58
C LEU A 109 -3.35 12.07 24.11
N ALA A 110 -4.14 11.22 24.77
CA ALA A 110 -5.40 11.62 25.40
C ALA A 110 -5.19 12.72 26.45
N GLN A 111 -4.19 12.57 27.32
CA GLN A 111 -3.90 13.58 28.35
C GLN A 111 -3.45 14.91 27.75
N ARG A 112 -2.64 14.87 26.69
CA ARG A 112 -2.21 16.09 25.98
C ARG A 112 -3.41 16.80 25.35
N VAL A 113 -4.29 16.06 24.66
CA VAL A 113 -5.50 16.64 24.05
C VAL A 113 -6.40 17.27 25.13
N LYS A 114 -6.62 16.60 26.26
CA LYS A 114 -7.42 17.16 27.38
C LYS A 114 -6.81 18.45 27.92
N ALA A 115 -5.49 18.49 28.14
CA ALA A 115 -4.80 19.69 28.59
C ALA A 115 -4.95 20.85 27.60
N GLU A 116 -4.85 20.56 26.31
CA GLU A 116 -4.95 21.57 25.25
C GLU A 116 -6.38 22.08 25.04
N VAL A 117 -7.37 21.23 25.23
CA VAL A 117 -8.79 21.63 25.26
C VAL A 117 -9.04 22.61 26.40
N LEU A 118 -8.56 22.31 27.62
CA LEU A 118 -8.73 23.22 28.76
C LEU A 118 -7.96 24.54 28.58
N ALA A 119 -6.77 24.48 27.99
CA ALA A 119 -6.00 25.69 27.63
C ALA A 119 -6.73 26.54 26.59
N SER A 120 -7.29 25.91 25.56
CA SER A 120 -8.09 26.58 24.52
C SER A 120 -9.40 27.16 25.07
N ALA A 121 -10.04 26.50 26.03
CA ALA A 121 -11.18 27.05 26.76
C ALA A 121 -10.81 28.37 27.48
N GLY A 122 -9.61 28.42 28.08
CA GLY A 122 -9.05 29.65 28.65
C GLY A 122 -8.93 30.79 27.64
N ARG A 123 -8.50 30.49 26.41
CA ARG A 123 -8.39 31.49 25.32
C ARG A 123 -9.76 32.03 24.87
N LEU A 124 -10.83 31.24 25.02
CA LEU A 124 -12.21 31.65 24.76
C LEU A 124 -12.86 32.40 25.95
N GLY A 125 -12.10 32.72 27.00
CA GLY A 125 -12.56 33.49 28.15
C GLY A 125 -13.25 32.66 29.22
N LEU A 126 -13.15 31.33 29.17
CA LEU A 126 -13.62 30.44 30.23
C LEU A 126 -12.56 30.35 31.33
N ASP A 127 -12.95 30.44 32.60
CA ASP A 127 -12.01 30.32 33.72
C ASP A 127 -11.50 28.86 33.83
N PRO A 128 -10.21 28.59 33.59
CA PRO A 128 -9.67 27.24 33.64
C PRO A 128 -9.77 26.60 35.04
N SER A 129 -9.86 27.41 36.10
CA SER A 129 -10.01 26.93 37.48
C SER A 129 -11.44 26.53 37.84
N GLN A 130 -12.42 26.95 37.04
CA GLN A 130 -13.85 26.67 37.24
C GLN A 130 -14.46 25.83 36.12
N THR A 131 -13.66 25.41 35.14
CA THR A 131 -14.11 24.65 33.97
C THR A 131 -13.56 23.24 34.03
N ARG A 132 -14.43 22.25 33.84
CA ARG A 132 -14.03 20.84 33.66
C ARG A 132 -14.64 20.26 32.40
N LEU A 133 -14.04 19.17 31.93
CA LEU A 133 -14.63 18.36 30.87
C LEU A 133 -15.82 17.57 31.43
N ASP A 134 -16.84 17.34 30.60
CA ASP A 134 -17.88 16.38 30.95
C ASP A 134 -17.29 14.96 30.92
N PRO A 135 -17.64 14.06 31.86
CA PRO A 135 -17.11 12.70 31.87
C PRO A 135 -17.28 11.97 30.53
N LEU A 136 -18.42 12.15 29.85
CA LEU A 136 -18.68 11.50 28.56
C LEU A 136 -17.81 12.03 27.43
N ASP A 137 -17.38 13.29 27.52
CA ASP A 137 -16.47 13.93 26.58
C ASP A 137 -15.01 13.54 26.88
N GLU A 138 -14.66 13.39 28.16
CA GLU A 138 -13.38 12.83 28.57
C GLU A 138 -13.16 11.43 28.02
N ASP A 139 -14.18 10.57 28.07
CA ASP A 139 -14.08 9.20 27.55
C ASP A 139 -13.93 9.17 26.04
N ALA A 140 -14.61 10.07 25.31
CA ALA A 140 -14.45 10.19 23.88
C ALA A 140 -13.01 10.55 23.52
N ILE A 141 -12.41 11.50 24.25
CA ILE A 141 -10.99 11.86 24.08
C ILE A 141 -10.07 10.70 24.43
N ASP A 142 -10.33 9.97 25.52
CA ASP A 142 -9.51 8.83 25.92
C ASP A 142 -9.55 7.70 24.89
N LEU A 143 -10.75 7.35 24.38
CA LEU A 143 -10.91 6.32 23.36
C LEU A 143 -10.21 6.69 22.05
N VAL A 144 -10.35 7.94 21.60
CA VAL A 144 -9.64 8.40 20.38
C VAL A 144 -8.14 8.43 20.63
N GLY A 145 -7.68 8.91 21.78
CA GLY A 145 -6.26 8.92 22.12
C GLY A 145 -5.65 7.51 22.08
N MET A 146 -6.30 6.53 22.72
CA MET A 146 -5.85 5.13 22.69
C MET A 146 -5.88 4.54 21.27
N LEU A 147 -6.91 4.84 20.47
CA LEU A 147 -7.00 4.39 19.08
C LEU A 147 -5.79 4.89 18.26
N PHE A 148 -5.45 6.17 18.40
CA PHE A 148 -4.33 6.76 17.67
C PHE A 148 -2.97 6.31 18.22
N GLU A 149 -2.82 6.12 19.52
CA GLU A 149 -1.62 5.50 20.12
C GLU A 149 -1.36 4.12 19.49
N VAL A 150 -2.37 3.22 19.52
CA VAL A 150 -2.26 1.88 18.93
C VAL A 150 -2.00 1.93 17.43
N LEU A 151 -2.71 2.79 16.70
CA LEU A 151 -2.54 2.91 15.24
C LEU A 151 -1.12 3.38 14.88
N LEU A 152 -0.60 4.37 15.60
CA LEU A 152 0.73 4.92 15.36
C LEU A 152 1.85 3.94 15.74
N ASP A 153 1.62 3.09 16.73
CA ASP A 153 2.59 2.10 17.20
C ASP A 153 2.58 0.81 16.35
N GLU A 154 1.40 0.22 16.10
CA GLU A 154 1.28 -1.06 15.37
C GLU A 154 1.65 -0.96 13.89
N ARG A 155 1.42 0.20 13.27
CA ARG A 155 1.63 0.40 11.82
C ARG A 155 3.01 0.95 11.48
N GLU A 156 3.90 1.06 12.47
CA GLU A 156 5.26 1.59 12.32
C GLU A 156 5.31 2.90 11.50
N ILE A 157 4.32 3.78 11.70
CA ILE A 157 4.22 5.03 10.94
C ILE A 157 5.26 6.01 11.49
N GLN A 158 6.19 6.43 10.62
CA GLN A 158 7.34 7.26 10.99
C GLN A 158 7.37 8.59 10.21
N GLY A 159 8.20 9.52 10.68
CA GLY A 159 8.50 10.77 10.01
C GLY A 159 7.24 11.57 9.64
N LYS A 160 7.14 11.95 8.35
CA LYS A 160 6.05 12.80 7.84
C LYS A 160 4.67 12.15 8.00
N GLY A 161 4.56 10.84 7.79
CA GLY A 161 3.28 10.13 7.95
C GLY A 161 2.74 10.22 9.38
N ARG A 162 3.62 10.16 10.38
CA ARG A 162 3.25 10.24 11.79
C ARG A 162 2.67 11.61 12.16
N ALA A 163 3.32 12.67 11.67
CA ALA A 163 2.83 14.03 11.85
C ALA A 163 1.46 14.23 11.18
N LEU A 164 1.25 13.70 9.96
CA LEU A 164 -0.02 13.78 9.25
C LEU A 164 -1.16 13.08 9.99
N VAL A 165 -0.95 11.84 10.41
CA VAL A 165 -1.94 11.07 11.17
C VAL A 165 -2.25 11.77 12.49
N GLY A 166 -1.25 12.34 13.16
CA GLY A 166 -1.46 13.08 14.39
C GLY A 166 -2.35 14.33 14.27
N ARG A 167 -2.36 15.00 13.11
CA ARG A 167 -3.27 16.14 12.85
C ARG A 167 -4.75 15.71 12.83
N LEU A 168 -5.05 14.42 12.66
CA LEU A 168 -6.42 13.90 12.63
C LEU A 168 -7.04 13.70 14.03
N VAL A 169 -6.25 13.74 15.10
CA VAL A 169 -6.74 13.44 16.45
C VAL A 169 -7.93 14.33 16.83
N VAL A 170 -7.83 15.64 16.61
CA VAL A 170 -8.90 16.59 16.95
C VAL A 170 -10.15 16.41 16.08
N PRO A 171 -10.06 16.31 14.73
CA PRO A 171 -11.20 15.93 13.89
C PRO A 171 -11.90 14.64 14.35
N PHE A 172 -11.14 13.62 14.80
CA PHE A 172 -11.73 12.37 15.26
C PHE A 172 -12.37 12.47 16.64
N VAL A 173 -11.84 13.28 17.55
CA VAL A 173 -12.51 13.61 18.82
C VAL A 173 -13.85 14.28 18.54
N LYS A 174 -13.89 15.24 17.62
CA LYS A 174 -15.14 15.88 17.21
C LYS A 174 -16.15 14.89 16.62
N VAL A 175 -15.72 13.99 15.73
CA VAL A 175 -16.59 12.92 15.21
C VAL A 175 -17.08 12.01 16.33
N ALA A 176 -16.23 11.62 17.27
CA ALA A 176 -16.62 10.80 18.41
C ALA A 176 -17.71 11.45 19.28
N MET A 177 -17.73 12.78 19.35
CA MET A 177 -18.77 13.55 20.05
C MET A 177 -20.08 13.63 19.26
N LEU A 178 -20.00 13.83 17.93
CA LEU A 178 -21.15 13.97 17.05
C LEU A 178 -21.82 12.63 16.72
N ASP A 179 -21.02 11.60 16.44
CA ASP A 179 -21.47 10.25 16.10
C ASP A 179 -20.64 9.17 16.82
N ARG A 180 -21.21 8.68 17.94
CA ARG A 180 -20.61 7.60 18.73
C ARG A 180 -20.57 6.25 18.00
N LYS A 181 -21.33 6.08 16.91
CA LYS A 181 -21.30 4.84 16.11
C LYS A 181 -19.95 4.62 15.46
N MET A 182 -19.11 5.66 15.35
CA MET A 182 -17.73 5.54 14.89
C MET A 182 -16.98 4.43 15.63
N PHE A 183 -17.05 4.34 16.96
CA PHE A 183 -16.33 3.30 17.71
C PHE A 183 -16.88 1.88 17.49
N LEU A 184 -18.14 1.77 17.09
CA LEU A 184 -18.87 0.51 17.04
C LEU A 184 -18.89 -0.09 15.64
N ARG A 185 -19.05 0.75 14.61
CA ARG A 185 -19.16 0.33 13.22
C ARG A 185 -17.80 0.43 12.54
N LYS A 186 -17.25 -0.72 12.13
CA LYS A 186 -16.02 -0.76 11.31
C LYS A 186 -16.22 -0.11 9.95
N SER A 187 -17.47 -0.15 9.44
CA SER A 187 -17.89 0.48 8.19
C SER A 187 -18.07 2.01 8.28
N HIS A 188 -17.87 2.62 9.44
CA HIS A 188 -18.03 4.06 9.59
C HIS A 188 -17.05 4.83 8.67
N PRO A 189 -17.50 5.84 7.89
CA PRO A 189 -16.66 6.55 6.92
C PRO A 189 -15.37 7.12 7.51
N ALA A 190 -15.44 7.67 8.72
CA ALA A 190 -14.25 8.17 9.41
C ALA A 190 -13.21 7.07 9.68
N ARG A 191 -13.63 5.86 10.07
CA ARG A 191 -12.69 4.74 10.30
C ARG A 191 -12.11 4.20 9.01
N GLN A 192 -12.93 4.10 7.97
CA GLN A 192 -12.45 3.70 6.66
C GLN A 192 -11.43 4.71 6.11
N LEU A 193 -11.68 6.02 6.28
CA LEU A 193 -10.73 7.06 5.89
C LEU A 193 -9.43 6.98 6.70
N LEU A 194 -9.52 6.80 8.02
CA LEU A 194 -8.34 6.64 8.87
C LEU A 194 -7.49 5.44 8.43
N ASN A 195 -8.13 4.30 8.13
CA ASN A 195 -7.43 3.11 7.66
C ASN A 195 -6.75 3.34 6.30
N ALA A 196 -7.43 4.00 5.36
CA ALA A 196 -6.86 4.31 4.05
C ALA A 196 -5.68 5.30 4.16
N LEU A 197 -5.76 6.29 5.05
CA LEU A 197 -4.66 7.22 5.32
C LEU A 197 -3.49 6.52 6.04
N ALA A 198 -3.79 5.63 6.99
CA ALA A 198 -2.79 4.80 7.65
C ALA A 198 -2.07 3.92 6.63
N GLU A 199 -2.79 3.25 5.71
CA GLU A 199 -2.18 2.46 4.64
C GLU A 199 -1.27 3.31 3.73
N ALA A 200 -1.64 4.56 3.43
CA ALA A 200 -0.82 5.46 2.63
C ALA A 200 0.49 5.90 3.33
N CYS A 201 0.48 5.89 4.67
CA CYS A 201 1.60 6.31 5.52
C CYS A 201 2.44 5.13 6.06
N GLU A 202 1.87 3.93 6.09
CA GLU A 202 2.48 2.69 6.57
C GLU A 202 3.71 2.36 5.71
N GLN A 203 4.86 2.18 6.36
CA GLN A 203 6.14 1.84 5.71
C GLN A 203 6.55 2.78 4.56
N ASN A 204 6.09 4.03 4.58
CA ASN A 204 6.37 5.03 3.55
C ASN A 204 7.35 6.09 4.09
N PRO A 205 8.67 5.94 3.87
CA PRO A 205 9.66 6.89 4.36
C PRO A 205 9.69 8.20 3.54
N GLY A 206 9.06 8.23 2.36
CA GLY A 206 9.07 9.40 1.49
C GLY A 206 10.40 9.59 0.77
N GLU A 207 11.08 8.52 0.38
CA GLU A 207 12.39 8.57 -0.29
C GLU A 207 12.25 8.51 -1.80
N THR A 208 11.29 7.73 -2.31
CA THR A 208 11.05 7.64 -3.74
C THR A 208 10.05 8.70 -4.23
N PRO A 209 10.09 9.11 -5.51
CA PRO A 209 9.11 10.04 -6.05
C PRO A 209 7.65 9.56 -5.91
N GLY A 210 7.41 8.25 -6.01
CA GLY A 210 6.07 7.68 -5.84
C GLY A 210 5.58 7.71 -4.39
N GLU A 211 6.47 7.43 -3.44
CA GLU A 211 6.22 7.57 -2.00
C GLU A 211 5.89 9.01 -1.61
N LEU A 212 6.66 9.98 -2.12
CA LEU A 212 6.42 11.41 -1.91
C LEU A 212 5.07 11.86 -2.50
N GLU A 213 4.72 11.38 -3.70
CA GLU A 213 3.42 11.68 -4.33
C GLU A 213 2.26 11.13 -3.50
N LEU A 214 2.41 9.91 -2.96
CA LEU A 214 1.41 9.29 -2.09
C LEU A 214 1.26 10.05 -0.76
N LEU A 215 2.35 10.44 -0.12
CA LEU A 215 2.31 11.27 1.11
C LEU A 215 1.69 12.64 0.85
N ALA A 216 2.03 13.29 -0.26
CA ALA A 216 1.44 14.57 -0.66
C ALA A 216 -0.08 14.45 -0.89
N LYS A 217 -0.54 13.33 -1.45
CA LYS A 217 -1.97 13.07 -1.60
C LYS A 217 -2.66 12.88 -0.24
N ALA A 218 -2.05 12.10 0.66
CA ALA A 218 -2.57 11.92 2.02
C ALA A 218 -2.64 13.26 2.78
N GLU A 219 -1.59 14.08 2.68
CA GLU A 219 -1.54 15.43 3.24
C GLU A 219 -2.68 16.31 2.71
N SER A 220 -2.86 16.37 1.39
CA SER A 220 -3.95 17.13 0.78
C SER A 220 -5.34 16.72 1.30
N VAL A 221 -5.57 15.42 1.50
CA VAL A 221 -6.83 14.89 2.06
C VAL A 221 -7.00 15.32 3.53
N VAL A 222 -5.94 15.22 4.33
CA VAL A 222 -5.94 15.64 5.75
C VAL A 222 -6.19 17.14 5.88
N GLU A 223 -5.52 17.96 5.07
CA GLU A 223 -5.68 19.42 5.09
C GLU A 223 -7.08 19.85 4.68
N ARG A 224 -7.61 19.21 3.64
CA ARG A 224 -8.98 19.45 3.19
C ARG A 224 -10.00 19.03 4.25
N LEU A 225 -9.79 17.91 4.93
CA LEU A 225 -10.63 17.51 6.06
C LEU A 225 -10.59 18.56 7.18
N ILE A 226 -9.40 19.03 7.56
CA ILE A 226 -9.23 20.01 8.62
C ILE A 226 -9.90 21.35 8.25
N ALA A 227 -9.84 21.75 6.99
CA ALA A 227 -10.42 23.02 6.51
C ALA A 227 -11.94 22.95 6.31
N GLU A 228 -12.47 21.85 5.78
CA GLU A 228 -13.88 21.73 5.38
C GLU A 228 -14.77 21.10 6.47
N PHE A 229 -14.20 20.44 7.49
CA PHE A 229 -15.00 19.76 8.50
C PHE A 229 -15.69 20.73 9.48
N ASN A 230 -16.99 20.94 9.25
CA ASN A 230 -17.89 21.79 10.01
C ASN A 230 -19.07 20.99 10.61
N GLU A 231 -18.76 19.92 11.35
CA GLU A 231 -19.74 19.01 11.97
C GLU A 231 -20.52 18.10 10.99
N ASN A 232 -20.32 18.26 9.69
CA ASN A 232 -20.91 17.36 8.70
C ASN A 232 -20.02 16.13 8.45
N VAL A 233 -20.44 14.96 8.96
CA VAL A 233 -19.70 13.69 8.79
C VAL A 233 -19.63 13.23 7.32
N ALA A 234 -20.47 13.74 6.42
CA ALA A 234 -20.46 13.37 5.00
C ALA A 234 -19.15 13.69 4.28
N ILE A 235 -18.37 14.67 4.77
CA ILE A 235 -17.05 15.00 4.19
C ILE A 235 -16.10 13.79 4.22
N PHE A 236 -16.19 12.95 5.26
CA PHE A 236 -15.36 11.76 5.38
C PHE A 236 -15.62 10.77 4.25
N SER A 237 -16.88 10.57 3.85
CA SER A 237 -17.24 9.69 2.74
C SER A 237 -16.70 10.21 1.40
N VAL A 238 -16.80 11.52 1.17
CA VAL A 238 -16.30 12.16 -0.06
C VAL A 238 -14.78 12.01 -0.16
N LEU A 239 -14.06 12.33 0.91
CA LEU A 239 -12.61 12.22 0.96
C LEU A 239 -12.12 10.76 0.88
N LEU A 240 -12.88 9.84 1.47
CA LEU A 240 -12.61 8.40 1.38
C LEU A 240 -12.72 7.89 -0.05
N GLU A 241 -13.79 8.23 -0.77
CA GLU A 241 -13.97 7.82 -2.16
C GLU A 241 -12.84 8.36 -3.04
N GLU A 242 -12.48 9.63 -2.85
CA GLU A 242 -11.37 10.26 -3.57
C GLU A 242 -10.02 9.56 -3.28
N LEU A 243 -9.72 9.30 -2.00
CA LEU A 243 -8.48 8.64 -1.60
C LEU A 243 -8.43 7.20 -2.11
N ASN A 244 -9.51 6.44 -2.00
CA ASN A 244 -9.57 5.05 -2.48
C ASN A 244 -9.35 4.96 -3.99
N SER A 245 -10.00 5.84 -4.76
CA SER A 245 -9.79 5.92 -6.22
C SER A 245 -8.33 6.19 -6.55
N TYR A 246 -7.69 7.11 -5.82
CA TYR A 246 -6.27 7.40 -5.99
C TYR A 246 -5.39 6.19 -5.61
N LEU A 247 -5.61 5.56 -4.45
CA LEU A 247 -4.86 4.38 -4.01
C LEU A 247 -4.98 3.23 -5.00
N GLU A 248 -6.16 3.00 -5.58
CA GLU A 248 -6.34 1.96 -6.60
C GLU A 248 -5.52 2.23 -7.86
N GLN A 249 -5.51 3.47 -8.35
CA GLN A 249 -4.68 3.88 -9.49
C GLN A 249 -3.18 3.76 -9.16
N HIS A 250 -2.79 4.15 -7.96
CA HIS A 250 -1.43 4.07 -7.48
C HIS A 250 -0.94 2.62 -7.43
N ARG A 251 -1.71 1.71 -6.83
CA ARG A 251 -1.41 0.27 -6.76
C ARG A 251 -1.27 -0.34 -8.17
N LYS A 252 -2.18 -0.01 -9.10
CA LYS A 252 -2.10 -0.46 -10.50
C LYS A 252 -0.82 0.02 -11.20
N ARG A 253 -0.41 1.26 -10.97
CA ARG A 253 0.81 1.85 -11.53
C ARG A 253 2.06 1.14 -11.00
N ILE A 254 2.12 0.87 -9.69
CA ILE A 254 3.20 0.12 -9.06
C ILE A 254 3.29 -1.29 -9.67
N GLN A 255 2.18 -2.03 -9.68
CA GLN A 255 2.14 -3.41 -10.21
C GLN A 255 2.61 -3.48 -11.67
N LEU A 256 2.23 -2.50 -12.50
CA LEU A 256 2.68 -2.44 -13.89
C LEU A 256 4.18 -2.15 -14.01
N SER A 257 4.71 -1.27 -13.16
CA SER A 257 6.14 -0.96 -13.10
C SER A 257 6.96 -2.17 -12.66
N GLU A 258 6.53 -2.85 -11.60
CA GLU A 258 7.14 -4.08 -11.08
C GLU A 258 7.13 -5.18 -12.12
N LYS A 259 5.99 -5.40 -12.80
CA LYS A 259 5.90 -6.39 -13.87
C LYS A 259 6.89 -6.11 -15.00
N ARG A 260 7.00 -4.86 -15.43
CA ARG A 260 7.96 -4.46 -16.48
C ARG A 260 9.41 -4.64 -16.02
N ALA A 261 9.71 -4.30 -14.76
CA ALA A 261 11.03 -4.51 -14.19
C ALA A 261 11.39 -6.00 -14.11
N ALA A 262 10.45 -6.84 -13.68
CA ALA A 262 10.61 -8.29 -13.62
C ALA A 262 10.80 -8.92 -15.01
N GLU A 263 10.00 -8.52 -16.01
CA GLU A 263 10.14 -8.99 -17.39
C GLU A 263 11.49 -8.57 -18.00
N ALA A 264 11.93 -7.33 -17.75
CA ALA A 264 13.23 -6.85 -18.21
C ALA A 264 14.39 -7.60 -17.54
N GLN A 265 14.30 -7.85 -16.23
CA GLN A 265 15.29 -8.61 -15.48
C GLN A 265 15.37 -10.06 -15.96
N GLN A 266 14.23 -10.73 -16.12
CA GLN A 266 14.17 -12.08 -16.67
C GLN A 266 14.75 -12.13 -18.09
N GLY A 267 14.50 -11.11 -18.92
CA GLY A 267 15.09 -10.99 -20.26
C GLY A 267 16.61 -10.90 -20.23
N ARG A 268 17.18 -10.13 -19.28
CA ARG A 268 18.64 -10.01 -19.08
C ARG A 268 19.24 -11.34 -18.63
N GLU A 269 18.64 -11.98 -17.63
CA GLU A 269 19.11 -13.28 -17.14
C GLU A 269 19.08 -14.35 -18.25
N ARG A 270 18.02 -14.38 -19.07
CA ARG A 270 17.96 -15.30 -20.22
C ARG A 270 19.06 -15.02 -21.25
N LEU A 271 19.34 -13.74 -21.53
CA LEU A 271 20.40 -13.34 -22.47
C LEU A 271 21.78 -13.72 -21.94
N GLU A 272 22.06 -13.47 -20.67
CA GLU A 272 23.33 -13.81 -20.01
C GLU A 272 23.55 -15.32 -20.00
N ASN A 273 22.55 -16.10 -19.57
CA ASN A 273 22.62 -17.56 -19.61
C ASN A 273 22.85 -18.11 -21.03
N ALA A 274 22.16 -17.56 -22.04
CA ALA A 274 22.35 -17.98 -23.43
C ALA A 274 23.77 -17.67 -23.92
N ARG A 275 24.32 -16.52 -23.53
CA ARG A 275 25.68 -16.10 -23.87
C ARG A 275 26.73 -17.00 -23.23
N GLU A 276 26.62 -17.27 -21.94
CA GLU A 276 27.54 -18.15 -21.21
C GLU A 276 27.58 -19.56 -21.80
N LYS A 277 26.42 -20.12 -22.13
CA LYS A 277 26.32 -21.43 -22.77
C LYS A 277 26.98 -21.46 -24.14
N VAL A 278 26.66 -20.51 -25.02
CA VAL A 278 27.26 -20.45 -26.36
C VAL A 278 28.78 -20.25 -26.26
N GLN A 279 29.25 -19.47 -25.28
CA GLN A 279 30.67 -19.30 -25.03
C GLN A 279 31.33 -20.62 -24.57
N SER A 280 30.67 -21.39 -23.70
CA SER A 280 31.15 -22.71 -23.27
C SER A 280 31.21 -23.72 -24.43
N GLU A 281 30.19 -23.75 -25.29
CA GLU A 281 30.15 -24.59 -26.50
C GLU A 281 31.26 -24.21 -27.50
N LEU A 282 31.58 -22.93 -27.58
CA LEU A 282 32.67 -22.40 -28.42
C LEU A 282 34.04 -22.76 -27.85
N GLU A 283 34.26 -22.53 -26.55
CA GLU A 283 35.54 -22.79 -25.88
C GLU A 283 35.88 -24.29 -25.87
N SER A 284 34.90 -25.15 -25.57
CA SER A 284 35.08 -26.61 -25.63
C SER A 284 35.48 -27.11 -27.02
N ARG A 285 35.02 -26.45 -28.08
CA ARG A 285 35.34 -26.80 -29.47
C ARG A 285 36.70 -26.29 -29.93
N ILE A 286 37.09 -25.08 -29.53
CA ILE A 286 38.36 -24.47 -29.93
C ILE A 286 39.54 -24.94 -29.05
N ALA A 287 39.27 -25.41 -27.83
CA ALA A 287 40.30 -25.85 -26.89
C ALA A 287 41.31 -26.83 -27.51
N GLY A 288 42.59 -26.45 -27.44
CA GLY A 288 43.71 -27.29 -27.91
C GLY A 288 43.94 -27.28 -29.42
N ARG A 289 43.22 -26.46 -30.20
CA ARG A 289 43.38 -26.38 -31.67
C ARG A 289 44.16 -25.13 -32.08
N ALA A 290 45.07 -25.27 -33.05
CA ALA A 290 45.69 -24.14 -33.73
C ALA A 290 44.78 -23.70 -34.89
N MET A 291 44.15 -22.53 -34.76
CA MET A 291 43.24 -22.01 -35.79
C MET A 291 43.78 -20.73 -36.44
N PRO A 292 43.57 -20.52 -37.75
CA PRO A 292 43.85 -19.25 -38.38
C PRO A 292 43.01 -18.11 -37.76
N PRO A 293 43.57 -16.89 -37.62
CA PRO A 293 42.89 -15.76 -36.99
C PRO A 293 41.52 -15.44 -37.62
N SER A 294 41.38 -15.64 -38.92
CA SER A 294 40.14 -15.38 -39.65
C SER A 294 39.01 -16.34 -39.27
N ILE A 295 39.31 -17.62 -39.04
CA ILE A 295 38.31 -18.63 -38.66
C ILE A 295 37.96 -18.49 -37.19
N GLU A 296 38.94 -18.21 -36.34
CA GLU A 296 38.69 -17.90 -34.93
C GLU A 296 37.76 -16.68 -34.79
N LEU A 297 38.02 -15.60 -35.55
CA LEU A 297 37.14 -14.44 -35.58
C LEU A 297 35.73 -14.83 -36.03
N LEU A 298 35.60 -15.66 -37.07
CA LEU A 298 34.31 -16.09 -37.60
C LEU A 298 33.47 -16.85 -36.54
N LEU A 299 34.11 -17.80 -35.85
CA LEU A 299 33.46 -18.59 -34.80
C LEU A 299 33.10 -17.75 -33.57
N ARG A 300 34.02 -16.90 -33.12
CA ARG A 300 33.83 -16.05 -31.94
C ARG A 300 32.81 -14.93 -32.13
N SER A 301 32.63 -14.43 -33.34
CA SER A 301 31.73 -13.29 -33.60
C SER A 301 30.41 -13.70 -34.27
N TYR A 302 30.45 -14.30 -35.47
CA TYR A 302 29.25 -14.53 -36.27
C TYR A 302 28.53 -15.80 -35.87
N TRP A 303 29.25 -16.90 -35.65
CA TRP A 303 28.65 -18.19 -35.27
C TRP A 303 28.06 -18.14 -33.86
N SER A 304 28.80 -17.61 -32.89
CA SER A 304 28.32 -17.40 -31.52
C SER A 304 27.07 -16.51 -31.49
N HIS A 305 27.06 -15.40 -32.22
CA HIS A 305 25.91 -14.51 -32.31
C HIS A 305 24.70 -15.22 -32.93
N HIS A 306 24.91 -16.00 -33.99
CA HIS A 306 23.85 -16.79 -34.61
C HIS A 306 23.24 -17.80 -33.64
N LEU A 307 24.07 -18.60 -32.95
CA LEU A 307 23.60 -19.57 -31.96
C LEU A 307 22.85 -18.92 -30.80
N MET A 308 23.31 -17.76 -30.33
CA MET A 308 22.63 -16.99 -29.28
C MET A 308 21.24 -16.50 -29.75
N VAL A 309 21.12 -15.98 -30.97
CA VAL A 309 19.81 -15.54 -31.51
C VAL A 309 18.85 -16.72 -31.69
N VAL A 310 19.36 -17.87 -32.15
CA VAL A 310 18.55 -19.08 -32.34
C VAL A 310 18.11 -19.67 -30.99
N SER A 311 19.00 -19.73 -29.99
CA SER A 311 18.64 -20.24 -28.65
C SER A 311 17.58 -19.40 -27.98
N LEU A 312 17.66 -18.07 -28.09
CA LEU A 312 16.68 -17.15 -27.50
C LEU A 312 15.31 -17.18 -28.20
N ARG A 313 15.27 -17.45 -29.51
CA ARG A 313 14.01 -17.46 -30.28
C ARG A 313 13.32 -18.82 -30.34
N GLN A 314 14.08 -19.90 -30.41
CA GLN A 314 13.57 -21.24 -30.74
C GLN A 314 13.86 -22.26 -29.63
N GLY A 315 14.69 -21.90 -28.65
CA GLY A 315 15.13 -22.79 -27.59
C GLY A 315 16.29 -23.69 -28.01
N GLU A 316 17.04 -24.14 -27.02
CA GLU A 316 18.24 -24.98 -27.18
C GLU A 316 17.91 -26.36 -27.75
N ALA A 317 16.72 -26.89 -27.49
CA ALA A 317 16.27 -28.17 -28.02
C ALA A 317 15.82 -28.12 -29.49
N SER A 318 15.81 -26.94 -30.11
CA SER A 318 15.33 -26.76 -31.48
C SER A 318 16.23 -27.46 -32.51
N VAL A 319 15.63 -27.86 -33.62
CA VAL A 319 16.36 -28.45 -34.76
C VAL A 319 17.32 -27.42 -35.35
N GLN A 320 16.95 -26.14 -35.31
CA GLN A 320 17.72 -25.03 -35.83
C GLN A 320 18.95 -24.74 -34.97
N TYR A 321 18.85 -24.86 -33.64
CA TYR A 321 20.01 -24.73 -32.76
C TYR A 321 21.02 -25.85 -33.00
N ARG A 322 20.53 -27.11 -33.12
CA ARG A 322 21.38 -28.26 -33.47
C ARG A 322 22.03 -28.12 -34.83
N ALA A 323 21.29 -27.72 -35.86
CA ALA A 323 21.84 -27.47 -37.19
C ALA A 323 22.94 -26.38 -37.17
N GLY A 324 22.80 -25.36 -36.32
CA GLY A 324 23.83 -24.35 -36.11
C GLY A 324 25.11 -24.91 -35.47
N LEU A 325 24.98 -25.82 -34.50
CA LEU A 325 26.11 -26.54 -33.91
C LEU A 325 26.79 -27.44 -34.95
N ASP A 326 26.02 -28.26 -35.67
CA ASP A 326 26.52 -29.17 -36.70
C ASP A 326 27.29 -28.41 -37.80
N THR A 327 26.83 -27.21 -38.17
CA THR A 327 27.52 -26.36 -39.14
C THR A 327 28.87 -25.87 -38.60
N GLY A 328 28.94 -25.49 -37.33
CA GLY A 328 30.18 -25.11 -36.66
C GLY A 328 31.16 -26.29 -36.59
N ASP A 329 30.66 -27.46 -36.22
CA ASP A 329 31.43 -28.71 -36.12
C ASP A 329 31.98 -29.14 -37.48
N ALA A 330 31.19 -29.06 -38.55
CA ALA A 330 31.65 -29.34 -39.91
C ALA A 330 32.76 -28.38 -40.38
N LEU A 331 32.65 -27.09 -40.04
CA LEU A 331 33.65 -26.07 -40.38
C LEU A 331 35.00 -26.35 -39.68
N ILE A 332 34.93 -26.77 -38.42
CA ILE A 332 36.10 -27.17 -37.63
C ILE A 332 36.71 -28.46 -38.18
N ALA A 333 35.90 -29.47 -38.52
CA ALA A 333 36.38 -30.73 -39.11
C ALA A 333 37.12 -30.50 -40.43
N CYS A 334 36.59 -29.64 -41.32
CA CYS A 334 37.30 -29.27 -42.55
C CYS A 334 38.65 -28.59 -42.28
N LEU A 335 38.77 -27.85 -41.17
CA LEU A 335 40.01 -27.18 -40.79
C LEU A 335 41.06 -28.17 -40.24
N ASP A 336 40.62 -29.18 -39.49
CA ASP A 336 41.49 -30.27 -39.03
C ASP A 336 42.00 -31.09 -40.21
N GLU A 337 41.12 -31.45 -41.15
CA GLU A 337 41.48 -32.18 -42.37
C GLU A 337 42.52 -31.41 -43.21
N ALA A 338 42.36 -30.09 -43.31
CA ALA A 338 43.34 -29.22 -44.00
C ALA A 338 44.70 -29.14 -43.28
N HIS A 339 44.74 -29.32 -41.95
CA HIS A 339 45.99 -29.39 -41.19
C HIS A 339 46.64 -30.78 -41.23
N CYS A 340 45.86 -31.86 -41.34
CA CYS A 340 46.37 -33.24 -41.47
C CYS A 340 46.73 -33.63 -42.91
N GLY A 341 46.29 -32.88 -43.91
CA GLY A 341 46.52 -33.13 -45.34
C GLY A 341 47.80 -32.49 -45.93
N MET A 342 48.65 -31.87 -45.10
CA MET A 342 50.01 -31.42 -45.46
C MET A 342 51.06 -32.31 -44.80
#